data_AF-A0A429TNY6-F1
#
_entry.id   AF-A0A429TNY6-F1
#
_cell.length_a   1.000
_cell.length_b   1.000
_cell.length_c   1.000
_cell.angle_alpha   90.00
_cell.angle_beta   90.00
_cell.angle_gamma   90.00
#
_symmetry.space_group_name_H-M   'P 1'
#
loop_
_entity.id
_entity.type
_entity.pdbx_description
1 polymer ?
#
loop_
_entity_poly.entity_id
_entity_poly.type
_entity_poly.pdbx_seq_one_letter_code
_entity_poly.pdbx_strand_id
1 'polypeptide(L)'
;MHGQSSPPPISLLSTDGKPHPVQDTLMVVTLVLGAVAFVTAFFHNLHLLSSWAGLIGIGTGLYGQFISATTRERFALIIGLGASAIGFMLGMAHGGLFGGWLG
;
A
#
# COMPACT_ATOMS: atom_id res chain seq x y z
N MET A 1 18.28 -34.72 -28.06
CA MET A 1 18.72 -33.39 -27.60
C MET A 1 17.54 -32.74 -26.88
N HIS A 2 17.46 -32.88 -25.56
CA HIS A 2 16.44 -32.20 -24.75
C HIS A 2 16.86 -30.73 -24.62
N GLY A 3 16.19 -29.85 -25.37
CA GLY A 3 16.34 -28.41 -25.17
C GLY A 3 15.82 -28.07 -23.78
N GLN A 4 16.71 -27.80 -22.84
CA GLN A 4 16.34 -27.23 -21.55
C GLN A 4 15.87 -25.80 -21.81
N SER A 5 14.55 -25.60 -21.86
CA SER A 5 13.96 -24.27 -21.75
C SER A 5 14.32 -23.73 -20.38
N SER A 6 15.19 -22.72 -20.31
CA SER A 6 15.46 -22.01 -19.07
C SER A 6 14.12 -21.50 -18.51
N PRO A 7 13.82 -21.75 -17.22
CA PRO A 7 12.60 -21.22 -16.62
C PRO A 7 12.58 -19.70 -16.79
N PRO A 8 11.42 -19.11 -17.12
CA PRO A 8 11.33 -17.67 -17.31
C PRO A 8 11.79 -16.95 -16.03
N PRO A 9 12.56 -15.86 -16.14
CA PRO A 9 13.11 -15.17 -14.98
C PRO A 9 11.96 -14.67 -14.09
N ILE A 10 12.07 -14.97 -12.79
CA ILE A 10 11.10 -14.53 -11.78
C ILE A 10 11.30 -13.01 -11.59
N SER A 11 10.41 -12.22 -12.19
CA SER A 11 10.46 -10.74 -12.11
C SER A 11 9.40 -10.19 -11.16
N LEU A 12 9.81 -9.36 -10.21
CA LEU A 12 8.93 -8.67 -9.25
C LEU A 12 7.97 -7.68 -9.94
N LEU A 13 8.32 -7.23 -11.14
CA LEU A 13 7.54 -6.28 -11.93
C LEU A 13 6.88 -6.93 -13.16
N SER A 14 6.71 -8.25 -13.12
CA SER A 14 6.03 -8.98 -14.19
C SER A 14 4.58 -8.52 -14.38
N THR A 15 4.18 -8.33 -15.63
CA THR A 15 2.82 -7.97 -16.10
C THR A 15 2.36 -8.97 -17.16
N ASP A 16 1.05 -9.13 -17.33
CA ASP A 16 0.43 -10.03 -18.30
C ASP A 16 -0.05 -9.33 -19.59
N GLY A 17 0.24 -8.02 -19.74
CA GLY A 17 -0.08 -7.22 -20.92
C GLY A 17 -1.57 -6.88 -21.09
N LYS A 18 -2.43 -7.24 -20.12
CA LYS A 18 -3.86 -6.93 -20.13
C LYS A 18 -4.15 -5.71 -19.24
N PRO A 19 -5.17 -4.90 -19.57
CA PRO A 19 -5.58 -3.79 -18.72
C PRO A 19 -6.28 -4.30 -17.45
N HIS A 20 -5.83 -3.82 -16.28
CA HIS A 20 -6.39 -4.15 -14.96
C HIS A 20 -6.82 -2.87 -14.22
N PRO A 21 -7.81 -2.12 -14.73
CA PRO A 21 -8.07 -0.75 -14.29
C PRO A 21 -8.40 -0.64 -12.80
N VAL A 22 -9.11 -1.62 -12.22
CA VAL A 22 -9.45 -1.62 -10.79
C VAL A 22 -8.23 -1.92 -9.94
N GLN A 23 -7.44 -2.94 -10.30
CA GLN A 23 -6.22 -3.32 -9.58
C GLN A 23 -5.16 -2.21 -9.65
N ASP A 24 -4.95 -1.64 -10.83
CA ASP A 24 -4.04 -0.52 -11.04
C ASP A 24 -4.48 0.70 -10.23
N THR A 25 -5.80 0.99 -10.19
CA THR A 25 -6.33 2.09 -9.37
C THR A 25 -6.11 1.84 -7.89
N LEU A 26 -6.43 0.66 -7.37
CA LEU A 26 -6.19 0.32 -5.97
C LEU A 26 -4.72 0.37 -5.61
N MET A 27 -3.84 -0.10 -6.48
CA MET A 27 -2.39 -0.01 -6.33
C MET A 27 -1.95 1.45 -6.19
N VAL A 28 -2.36 2.33 -7.11
CA VAL A 28 -2.00 3.76 -7.06
C VAL A 28 -2.57 4.43 -5.82
N VAL A 29 -3.84 4.18 -5.50
CA VAL A 29 -4.50 4.73 -4.30
C VAL A 29 -3.76 4.30 -3.03
N THR A 30 -3.41 3.02 -2.91
CA THR A 30 -2.68 2.49 -1.75
C THR A 30 -1.29 3.12 -1.64
N LEU A 31 -0.57 3.28 -2.75
CA LEU A 31 0.74 3.94 -2.76
C LEU A 31 0.65 5.41 -2.34
N VAL A 32 -0.32 6.15 -2.86
CA VAL A 32 -0.52 7.57 -2.51
C VAL A 32 -0.91 7.70 -1.04
N LEU A 33 -1.87 6.91 -0.56
CA LEU A 33 -2.27 6.92 0.84
C LEU A 33 -1.13 6.52 1.77
N GLY A 34 -0.35 5.51 1.40
CA GLY A 34 0.82 5.08 2.16
C GLY A 34 1.90 6.17 2.20
N ALA A 35 2.19 6.83 1.09
CA ALA A 35 3.14 7.94 1.04
C ALA A 35 2.67 9.12 1.90
N VAL A 36 1.39 9.50 1.79
CA VAL A 36 0.79 10.56 2.61
C VAL A 36 0.87 10.21 4.09
N ALA A 37 0.45 9.00 4.48
CA ALA A 37 0.49 8.55 5.86
C ALA A 37 1.93 8.55 6.41
N PHE A 38 2.86 7.98 5.65
CA PHE A 38 4.27 7.89 6.06
C PHE A 38 4.92 9.26 6.23
N VAL A 39 4.74 10.18 5.27
CA VAL A 39 5.36 11.51 5.33
C VAL A 39 4.72 12.36 6.43
N THR A 40 3.40 12.31 6.59
CA THR A 40 2.68 13.13 7.57
C THR A 40 2.90 12.66 9.01
N ALA A 41 3.21 11.38 9.22
CA ALA A 41 3.56 10.82 10.53
C ALA A 41 4.74 11.51 11.23
N PHE A 42 5.63 12.17 10.49
CA PHE A 42 6.77 12.89 11.06
C PHE A 42 6.40 14.27 11.63
N PHE A 43 5.14 14.71 11.48
CA PHE A 43 4.63 15.98 11.97
C PHE A 43 3.58 15.74 13.06
N HIS A 44 3.89 16.10 14.30
CA HIS A 44 3.03 15.92 15.47
C HIS A 44 1.59 16.45 15.28
N ASN A 45 1.44 17.57 14.57
CA ASN A 45 0.13 18.20 14.33
C ASN A 45 -0.70 17.52 13.23
N LEU A 46 -0.14 16.57 12.48
CA LEU A 46 -0.79 15.88 11.37
C LEU A 46 -1.18 14.42 11.69
N HIS A 47 -1.18 14.04 12.96
CA HIS A 47 -1.47 12.67 13.40
C HIS A 47 -2.87 12.19 12.97
N LEU A 48 -3.88 13.07 12.88
CA LEU A 48 -5.21 12.73 12.36
C LEU A 48 -5.14 12.30 10.89
N LEU A 49 -4.46 13.10 10.06
CA LEU A 49 -4.28 12.80 8.64
C LEU A 49 -3.48 11.52 8.46
N SER A 50 -2.37 11.38 9.19
CA SER A 50 -1.52 10.19 9.17
C SER A 50 -2.29 8.92 9.56
N SER A 51 -3.11 8.99 10.62
CA SER A 51 -3.90 7.86 11.11
C SER A 51 -4.99 7.47 10.12
N TRP A 52 -5.78 8.42 9.61
CA TRP A 52 -6.85 8.11 8.66
C TRP A 52 -6.32 7.68 7.30
N ALA A 53 -5.32 8.37 6.75
CA ALA A 53 -4.68 7.98 5.50
C ALA A 53 -4.05 6.59 5.63
N GLY A 54 -3.37 6.31 6.74
CA GLY A 54 -2.78 5.01 7.01
C GLY A 54 -3.83 3.91 7.15
N LEU A 55 -4.94 4.16 7.85
CA LEU A 55 -6.02 3.18 8.01
C LEU A 55 -6.71 2.84 6.69
N ILE A 56 -7.06 3.86 5.90
CA ILE A 56 -7.66 3.66 4.57
C ILE A 56 -6.65 3.00 3.62
N GLY A 57 -5.38 3.38 3.70
CA GLY A 57 -4.28 2.77 2.95
C GLY A 57 -4.10 1.28 3.28
N ILE A 58 -4.21 0.90 4.55
CA ILE A 58 -4.22 -0.51 4.96
C ILE A 58 -5.41 -1.24 4.35
N GLY A 59 -6.62 -0.70 4.47
CA GLY A 59 -7.83 -1.33 3.93
C GLY A 59 -7.78 -1.53 2.41
N THR A 60 -7.43 -0.47 1.68
CA THR A 60 -7.28 -0.51 0.21
C THR A 60 -6.15 -1.44 -0.23
N GLY A 61 -5.01 -1.42 0.47
CA GLY A 61 -3.88 -2.29 0.21
C GLY A 61 -4.19 -3.77 0.41
N LEU A 62 -4.82 -4.13 1.53
CA LEU A 62 -5.23 -5.50 1.81
C LEU A 62 -6.24 -6.00 0.78
N TYR A 63 -7.24 -5.19 0.43
CA TYR A 63 -8.20 -5.56 -0.60
C TYR A 63 -7.53 -5.73 -1.97
N GLY A 64 -6.63 -4.81 -2.33
CA GLY A 64 -5.84 -4.89 -3.56
C GLY A 64 -5.03 -6.18 -3.67
N GLN A 65 -4.44 -6.67 -2.57
CA GLN A 65 -3.69 -7.92 -2.57
C GLN A 65 -4.56 -9.12 -2.99
N PHE A 66 -5.82 -9.18 -2.54
CA PHE A 66 -6.73 -10.29 -2.85
C PHE A 66 -7.17 -10.34 -4.32
N ILE A 67 -7.28 -9.18 -4.97
CA ILE A 67 -7.82 -9.10 -6.35
C ILE A 67 -6.75 -8.88 -7.42
N SER A 68 -5.48 -8.69 -7.02
CA SER A 68 -4.37 -8.43 -7.94
C SER A 68 -4.10 -9.61 -8.87
N ALA A 69 -3.98 -9.31 -10.16
CA ALA A 69 -3.73 -10.28 -11.21
C ALA A 69 -2.23 -10.45 -11.47
N THR A 70 -1.43 -9.39 -11.25
CA THR A 70 0.00 -9.38 -11.60
C THR A 70 0.92 -9.27 -10.38
N THR A 71 2.16 -9.75 -10.53
CA THR A 71 3.19 -9.61 -9.49
C THR A 71 3.55 -8.15 -9.27
N ARG A 72 3.58 -7.34 -10.33
CA ARG A 72 3.82 -5.90 -10.26
C ARG A 72 2.84 -5.19 -9.33
N GLU A 73 1.54 -5.44 -9.52
CA GLU A 73 0.49 -4.87 -8.65
C GLU A 73 0.69 -5.26 -7.19
N ARG A 74 0.88 -6.56 -6.93
CA ARG A 74 1.07 -7.09 -5.56
C ARG A 74 2.29 -6.47 -4.90
N PHE A 75 3.40 -6.38 -5.62
CA PHE A 75 4.64 -5.80 -5.10
C PHE A 75 4.46 -4.33 -4.73
N ALA A 76 3.89 -3.53 -5.63
CA ALA A 76 3.60 -2.12 -5.37
C ALA A 76 2.60 -1.93 -4.21
N LEU A 77 1.56 -2.77 -4.14
CA LEU A 77 0.61 -2.77 -3.02
C LEU A 77 1.28 -3.09 -1.68
N ILE A 78 2.25 -4.02 -1.62
CA ILE A 78 3.01 -4.32 -0.38
C ILE A 78 3.78 -3.08 0.09
N ILE A 79 4.42 -2.36 -0.84
CA ILE A 79 5.14 -1.12 -0.52
C ILE A 79 4.18 -0.08 0.07
N GLY A 80 3.05 0.15 -0.59
CA GLY A 80 2.03 1.08 -0.11
C GLY A 80 1.42 0.66 1.23
N LEU A 81 1.19 -0.64 1.43
CA LEU A 81 0.69 -1.22 2.68
C LEU A 81 1.68 -0.99 3.83
N GLY A 82 2.98 -1.23 3.58
CA GLY A 82 4.04 -1.01 4.58
C GLY A 82 4.13 0.47 4.99
N ALA A 83 4.13 1.38 4.01
CA ALA A 83 4.12 2.82 4.26
C ALA A 83 2.86 3.26 5.04
N SER A 84 1.69 2.73 4.66
CA SER A 84 0.43 2.98 5.36
C SER A 84 0.46 2.49 6.81
N ALA A 85 1.01 1.30 7.05
CA ALA A 85 1.13 0.72 8.38
C ALA A 85 2.04 1.54 9.31
N ILE A 86 3.19 1.99 8.80
CA ILE A 86 4.11 2.85 9.56
C ILE A 86 3.43 4.19 9.87
N GLY A 87 2.82 4.83 8.86
CA GLY A 87 2.12 6.10 9.03
C GLY A 87 0.95 6.00 10.02
N PHE A 88 0.18 4.91 9.95
CA PHE A 88 -0.90 4.64 10.89
C PHE A 88 -0.38 4.46 12.32
N MET A 89 0.64 3.62 12.52
CA MET A 89 1.20 3.34 13.85
C MET A 89 1.74 4.61 14.50
N LEU A 90 2.51 5.41 13.75
CA LEU A 90 3.03 6.68 14.24
C LEU A 90 1.91 7.70 14.48
N GLY A 91 0.93 7.83 13.59
CA GLY A 91 -0.23 8.69 13.81
C GLY A 91 -1.01 8.31 15.08
N MET A 92 -1.20 7.01 15.32
CA MET A 92 -1.83 6.50 16.52
C MET A 92 -1.03 6.85 17.78
N ALA A 93 0.30 6.77 17.73
CA ALA A 93 1.17 7.13 18.85
C ALA A 93 1.14 8.63 19.22
N HIS A 94 0.79 9.51 18.29
CA HIS A 94 0.79 10.96 18.49
C HIS A 94 -0.58 11.57 18.87
N GLY A 95 -1.64 10.77 18.97
CA GLY A 95 -2.98 11.28 19.35
C GLY A 95 -4.17 10.47 18.84
N GLY A 96 -3.93 9.44 18.03
CA GLY A 96 -4.99 8.55 17.56
C GLY A 96 -5.87 9.16 16.47
N LEU A 97 -6.91 8.41 16.08
CA LEU A 97 -7.83 8.76 14.98
C LEU A 97 -8.72 9.99 15.27
N PHE A 98 -8.76 10.45 16.51
CA PHE A 98 -9.68 11.49 16.96
C PHE A 98 -9.01 12.58 17.83
N GLY A 99 -7.67 12.58 17.93
CA GLY A 99 -6.93 13.65 18.62
C GLY A 99 -7.32 13.85 20.08
N GLY A 100 -7.72 12.76 20.76
CA GLY A 100 -8.18 12.80 22.15
C GLY A 100 -9.63 13.26 22.38
N TRP A 101 -10.41 13.60 21.34
CA TRP A 101 -11.81 14.04 21.52
C TRP A 101 -12.72 12.95 22.12
N LEU A 102 -12.45 11.68 21.79
CA LEU A 102 -13.23 10.54 22.28
C LEU A 102 -12.66 9.92 23.58
N GLY A 103 -11.73 10.61 24.26
CA GLY A 103 -11.04 10.16 25.47
C GLY A 103 -11.25 11.09 26.65
#